data_AF-A0A2P4XNE2-F1
#
_entry.id   AF-A0A2P4XNE2-F1
#
_cell.length_a   1.000
_cell.length_b   1.000
_cell.length_c   1.000
_cell.angle_alpha   90.00
_cell.angle_beta   90.00
_cell.angle_gamma   90.00
#
_symmetry.space_group_name_H-M   'P 1'
#
loop_
_entity.id
_entity.type
_entity.pdbx_description
1 polymer ?
#
loop_
_entity_poly.entity_id
_entity_poly.type
_entity_poly.pdbx_seq_one_letter_code
_entity_poly.pdbx_strand_id
1 'polypeptide(L)'
;MMFDANGVALDPRGSLAHIDENVTLIVQVPQRAAAPEANLLQIILPHILANALTTLTERDSTFKERLCEYYGYEYYGCFRRKKTWMRCMLLDVAFPRSLVIASHLFRRSNEYLSLAMMQISDIDDEKNGLLLFKPLKYALDHFQISFIRDDSGVFRLKLFDPSIKDTRIIDLKDRKGNDVLTTEQTGVLFNSVSRAKERYTFDVATTFGNLDGEPLVFTGLERPYYRCLNLQARVARMIALKKNRIDASYDFEDFWTEVSLDDKMEMFHRSIMNADQAMF
;
A
#
# COMPACT_ATOMS: atom_id res chain seq x y z
N MET A 1 -60.75 33.50 11.00
CA MET A 1 -60.81 32.24 11.77
C MET A 1 -59.67 31.39 11.24
N MET A 2 -58.64 31.12 12.04
CA MET A 2 -57.52 30.27 11.61
C MET A 2 -57.78 28.83 12.07
N PHE A 3 -57.50 27.89 11.18
CA PHE A 3 -57.64 26.45 11.42
C PHE A 3 -56.26 25.80 11.37
N ASP A 4 -56.07 24.72 12.11
CA ASP A 4 -54.86 23.90 12.00
C ASP A 4 -54.91 22.99 10.76
N ALA A 5 -53.82 22.24 10.53
CA ALA A 5 -53.69 21.30 9.40
C ALA A 5 -54.71 20.14 9.41
N ASN A 6 -55.50 20.02 10.48
CA ASN A 6 -56.56 19.02 10.64
C ASN A 6 -57.97 19.65 10.62
N GLY A 7 -58.09 20.96 10.34
CA GLY A 7 -59.37 21.63 10.16
C GLY A 7 -60.10 22.02 11.45
N VAL A 8 -59.39 22.14 12.58
CA VAL A 8 -59.97 22.56 13.87
C VAL A 8 -59.78 24.07 14.09
N ALA A 9 -60.84 24.79 14.47
CA ALA A 9 -60.80 26.23 14.71
C ALA A 9 -60.05 26.58 16.00
N LEU A 10 -59.06 27.46 15.93
CA LEU A 10 -58.30 27.92 17.10
C LEU A 10 -58.99 29.12 17.79
N ASP A 11 -59.20 29.02 19.10
CA ASP A 11 -59.76 30.08 19.97
C ASP A 11 -58.68 31.15 20.29
N PRO A 12 -58.91 32.46 20.09
CA PRO A 12 -57.85 33.47 20.21
C PRO A 12 -57.50 33.90 21.64
N ARG A 13 -58.00 33.27 22.71
CA ARG A 13 -57.73 33.73 24.09
C ARG A 13 -57.51 32.57 25.05
N GLY A 14 -56.26 32.19 25.27
CA GLY A 14 -55.95 31.20 26.31
C GLY A 14 -54.46 30.91 26.51
N SER A 15 -53.86 31.66 27.43
CA SER A 15 -52.72 31.28 28.27
C SER A 15 -51.34 31.09 27.64
N LEU A 16 -50.49 32.09 27.92
CA LEU A 16 -49.07 31.94 28.17
C LEU A 16 -48.81 30.75 29.11
N ALA A 17 -47.96 29.82 28.67
CA ALA A 17 -47.21 28.93 29.55
C ALA A 17 -45.75 28.97 29.09
N HIS A 18 -44.87 29.23 30.05
CA HIS A 18 -43.42 29.30 29.95
C HIS A 18 -42.82 28.29 28.96
N ILE A 19 -42.09 28.78 27.96
CA ILE A 19 -41.13 27.99 27.19
C ILE A 19 -39.76 28.29 27.80
N ASP A 20 -39.21 27.28 28.46
CA ASP A 20 -37.81 27.22 28.86
C ASP A 20 -36.99 26.99 27.57
N GLU A 21 -36.37 28.05 27.05
CA GLU A 21 -35.52 27.96 25.86
C GLU A 21 -34.13 27.43 26.26
N ASN A 22 -33.99 26.11 26.23
CA ASN A 22 -32.74 25.43 25.88
C ASN A 22 -33.05 24.02 25.39
N VAL A 23 -33.78 23.93 24.27
CA VAL A 23 -33.86 22.69 23.49
C VAL A 23 -32.65 22.68 22.55
N THR A 24 -31.58 22.01 22.99
CA THR A 24 -30.47 21.63 22.12
C THR A 24 -31.00 20.67 21.06
N LEU A 25 -31.31 21.18 19.86
CA LEU A 25 -31.59 20.37 18.68
C LEU A 25 -30.31 19.61 18.29
N ILE A 26 -30.22 18.35 18.71
CA ILE A 26 -29.25 17.41 18.13
C ILE A 26 -29.78 17.08 16.74
N VAL A 27 -29.29 17.82 15.74
CA VAL A 27 -29.43 17.43 14.34
C VAL A 27 -28.56 16.19 14.15
N GLN A 28 -29.17 15.01 14.19
CA GLN A 28 -28.56 13.81 13.62
C GLN A 28 -28.44 14.05 12.11
N VAL A 29 -27.26 14.50 11.68
CA VAL A 29 -26.86 14.46 10.28
C VAL A 29 -26.87 12.99 9.89
N PRO A 30 -27.72 12.55 8.94
CA PRO A 30 -27.65 11.18 8.44
C PRO A 30 -26.22 10.95 7.95
N GLN A 31 -25.58 9.88 8.42
CA GLN A 31 -24.34 9.42 7.80
C GLN A 31 -24.60 9.34 6.30
N ARG A 32 -23.91 10.19 5.54
CA ARG A 32 -23.97 10.22 4.08
C ARG A 32 -23.70 8.78 3.64
N ALA A 33 -24.72 8.10 3.10
CA ALA A 33 -24.51 6.82 2.46
C ALA A 33 -23.38 7.02 1.45
N ALA A 34 -22.35 6.17 1.51
CA ALA A 34 -21.23 6.24 0.58
C ALA A 34 -21.80 6.31 -0.85
N ALA A 35 -21.40 7.33 -1.60
CA ALA A 35 -21.94 7.57 -2.94
C ALA A 35 -21.83 6.26 -3.76
N PRO A 36 -22.85 5.90 -4.58
CA PRO A 36 -22.83 4.69 -5.40
C PRO A 36 -21.55 4.54 -6.24
N GLU A 37 -21.00 5.68 -6.66
CA GLU A 37 -19.72 5.79 -7.36
C GLU A 37 -18.57 5.25 -6.50
N ALA A 38 -18.44 5.66 -5.23
CA ALA A 38 -17.39 5.18 -4.31
C ALA A 38 -17.38 3.64 -4.15
N ASN A 39 -18.55 2.99 -4.21
CA ASN A 39 -18.66 1.53 -4.19
C ASN A 39 -18.22 0.87 -5.50
N LEU A 40 -18.54 1.46 -6.66
CA LEU A 40 -18.08 0.96 -7.96
C LEU A 40 -16.56 1.09 -8.10
N LEU A 41 -15.99 2.18 -7.57
CA LEU A 41 -14.54 2.44 -7.58
C LEU A 41 -13.77 1.45 -6.73
N GLN A 42 -14.29 1.16 -5.54
CA GLN A 42 -13.80 0.08 -4.69
C GLN A 42 -13.79 -1.24 -5.46
N ILE A 43 -14.81 -1.54 -6.25
CA ILE A 43 -14.86 -2.81 -7.00
C ILE A 43 -13.88 -2.83 -8.19
N ILE A 44 -13.80 -1.75 -8.97
CA ILE A 44 -13.03 -1.71 -10.22
C ILE A 44 -11.54 -1.54 -9.99
N LEU A 45 -11.13 -0.77 -8.99
CA LEU A 45 -9.74 -0.41 -8.76
C LEU A 45 -8.81 -1.62 -8.53
N PRO A 46 -9.17 -2.62 -7.69
CA PRO A 46 -8.40 -3.85 -7.58
C PRO A 46 -8.35 -4.64 -8.89
N HIS A 47 -9.40 -4.57 -9.72
CA HIS A 47 -9.41 -5.26 -11.02
C HIS A 47 -8.43 -4.63 -12.01
N ILE A 48 -8.41 -3.30 -12.11
CA ILE A 48 -7.45 -2.56 -12.95
C ILE A 48 -6.03 -2.82 -12.46
N LEU A 49 -5.81 -2.62 -11.16
CA LEU A 49 -4.46 -2.70 -10.62
C LEU A 49 -3.98 -4.17 -10.60
N ALA A 50 -4.75 -5.13 -10.10
CA ALA A 50 -4.27 -6.51 -9.88
C ALA A 50 -4.19 -7.40 -11.13
N ASN A 51 -4.90 -7.06 -12.21
CA ASN A 51 -4.90 -7.88 -13.44
C ASN A 51 -3.87 -7.43 -14.49
N ALA A 52 -3.24 -6.27 -14.32
CA ALA A 52 -2.16 -5.84 -15.19
C ALA A 52 -0.91 -6.72 -15.01
N LEU A 53 -0.21 -7.04 -16.11
CA LEU A 53 1.15 -7.62 -16.09
C LEU A 53 2.05 -6.79 -15.17
N THR A 54 3.09 -7.34 -14.55
CA THR A 54 3.89 -6.56 -13.57
C THR A 54 4.82 -5.52 -14.21
N THR A 55 5.09 -5.60 -15.51
CA THR A 55 5.90 -4.63 -16.27
C THR A 55 5.50 -4.61 -17.75
N LEU A 56 5.25 -3.42 -18.31
CA LEU A 56 4.95 -3.22 -19.75
C LEU A 56 6.02 -2.37 -20.48
N THR A 57 6.79 -1.55 -19.76
CA THR A 57 7.84 -0.69 -20.32
C THR A 57 9.24 -1.15 -19.92
N GLU A 58 10.26 -0.75 -20.70
CA GLU A 58 11.66 -1.01 -20.39
C GLU A 58 12.02 -0.44 -19.02
N ARG A 59 12.80 -1.20 -18.24
CA ARG A 59 13.25 -0.76 -16.93
C ARG A 59 14.42 0.20 -17.09
N ASP A 60 14.33 1.36 -16.46
CA ASP A 60 15.51 2.20 -16.25
C ASP A 60 16.55 1.40 -15.45
N SER A 61 17.68 1.12 -16.11
CA SER A 61 18.79 0.37 -15.54
C SER A 61 19.43 1.06 -14.32
N THR A 62 19.22 2.38 -14.18
CA THR A 62 19.80 3.22 -13.12
C THR A 62 18.87 3.40 -11.92
N PHE A 63 17.56 3.12 -12.05
CA PHE A 63 16.57 3.32 -10.97
C PHE A 63 16.98 2.67 -9.64
N LYS A 64 17.49 1.44 -9.70
CA LYS A 64 17.91 0.70 -8.51
C LYS A 64 19.14 1.33 -7.82
N GLU A 65 19.98 2.04 -8.56
CA GLU A 65 21.14 2.76 -8.01
C GLU A 65 20.69 4.05 -7.35
N ARG A 66 19.87 4.86 -8.05
CA ARG A 66 19.28 6.07 -7.48
C ARG A 66 18.48 5.79 -6.22
N LEU A 67 17.70 4.70 -6.20
CA LEU A 67 16.94 4.28 -5.02
C LEU A 67 17.85 3.94 -3.81
N CYS A 68 19.01 3.34 -4.08
CA CYS A 68 19.99 3.02 -3.05
C CYS A 68 20.65 4.29 -2.48
N GLU A 69 20.95 5.26 -3.36
CA GLU A 69 21.49 6.57 -2.99
C GLU A 69 20.46 7.38 -2.18
N TYR A 70 19.22 7.46 -2.67
CA TYR A 70 18.12 8.19 -2.05
C TYR A 70 17.88 7.80 -0.59
N TYR A 71 17.85 6.50 -0.28
CA TYR A 71 17.65 6.07 1.11
C TYR A 71 18.92 6.13 1.98
N GLY A 72 20.04 6.66 1.47
CA GLY A 72 21.27 6.84 2.24
C GLY A 72 22.02 5.54 2.56
N TYR A 73 21.76 4.46 1.82
CA TYR A 73 22.43 3.17 2.04
C TYR A 73 23.90 3.17 1.58
N GLU A 74 24.37 4.22 0.92
CA GLU A 74 25.77 4.39 0.53
C GLU A 74 26.69 4.67 1.73
N TYR A 75 26.24 5.43 2.73
CA TYR A 75 27.07 5.91 3.85
C TYR A 75 27.19 4.93 5.03
N TYR A 76 26.20 4.05 5.27
CA TYR A 76 26.16 3.16 6.44
C TYR A 76 26.76 1.75 6.20
N GLY A 77 27.65 1.60 5.21
CA GLY A 77 28.47 0.39 5.07
C GLY A 77 27.93 -0.71 4.16
N CYS A 78 26.86 -0.47 3.38
CA CYS A 78 26.50 -1.36 2.26
C CYS A 78 27.61 -1.42 1.19
N PHE A 79 28.50 -0.42 1.16
CA PHE A 79 29.59 -0.31 0.21
C PHE A 79 30.92 -0.97 0.61
N ARG A 80 31.04 -1.62 1.78
CA ARG A 80 32.31 -2.28 2.14
C ARG A 80 32.68 -3.49 1.26
N ARG A 81 31.86 -3.88 0.28
CA ARG A 81 32.19 -4.85 -0.78
C ARG A 81 31.69 -4.42 -2.18
N LYS A 82 32.39 -3.49 -2.84
CA LYS A 82 32.40 -3.30 -4.32
C LYS A 82 31.02 -3.29 -5.04
N LYS A 83 30.00 -2.55 -4.59
CA LYS A 83 28.67 -2.49 -5.26
C LYS A 83 27.93 -3.83 -5.42
N THR A 84 28.38 -4.90 -4.75
CA THR A 84 27.84 -6.27 -4.94
C THR A 84 26.76 -6.66 -3.95
N TRP A 85 26.48 -5.81 -2.96
CA TRP A 85 25.52 -6.07 -1.89
C TRP A 85 24.58 -4.88 -1.70
N MET A 86 23.34 -5.16 -1.29
CA MET A 86 22.29 -4.18 -1.05
C MET A 86 21.43 -4.58 0.15
N ARG A 87 21.00 -3.59 0.93
CA ARG A 87 20.11 -3.81 2.07
C ARG A 87 18.67 -3.97 1.63
N CYS A 88 17.99 -4.99 2.14
CA CYS A 88 16.55 -5.10 2.05
C CYS A 88 15.93 -4.25 3.17
N MET A 89 15.01 -3.36 2.82
CA MET A 89 14.42 -2.39 3.76
C MET A 89 13.50 -3.04 4.80
N LEU A 90 12.89 -4.20 4.50
CA LEU A 90 12.05 -4.91 5.47
C LEU A 90 12.86 -5.81 6.40
N LEU A 91 13.81 -6.56 5.84
CA LEU A 91 14.61 -7.51 6.63
C LEU A 91 15.74 -6.84 7.40
N ASP A 92 16.06 -5.59 7.05
CA ASP A 92 17.18 -4.83 7.56
C ASP A 92 18.55 -5.52 7.41
N VAL A 93 18.67 -6.44 6.44
CA VAL A 93 19.87 -7.22 6.14
C VAL A 93 20.37 -6.95 4.72
N ALA A 94 21.69 -6.92 4.56
CA ALA A 94 22.35 -6.83 3.27
C ALA A 94 22.40 -8.18 2.57
N PHE A 95 21.89 -8.25 1.33
CA PHE A 95 21.96 -9.41 0.44
C PHE A 95 22.84 -9.11 -0.77
N PRO A 96 23.33 -10.14 -1.50
CA PRO A 96 23.87 -9.94 -2.84
C PRO A 96 22.91 -9.13 -3.71
N ARG A 97 23.45 -8.19 -4.50
CA ARG A 97 22.69 -7.25 -5.32
C ARG A 97 21.70 -7.96 -6.25
N SER A 98 22.02 -9.16 -6.74
CA SER A 98 21.15 -9.97 -7.59
C SER A 98 19.88 -10.48 -6.91
N LEU A 99 19.84 -10.48 -5.57
CA LEU A 99 18.71 -10.97 -4.76
C LEU A 99 17.79 -9.87 -4.23
N VAL A 100 18.25 -8.61 -4.25
CA VAL A 100 17.44 -7.43 -3.91
C VAL A 100 16.86 -6.83 -5.18
N ILE A 101 15.61 -6.42 -5.16
CA ILE A 101 14.88 -5.84 -6.28
C ILE A 101 14.46 -4.42 -5.90
N ALA A 102 14.63 -3.47 -6.82
CA ALA A 102 13.97 -2.18 -6.74
C ALA A 102 12.50 -2.39 -7.13
N SER A 103 11.64 -2.39 -6.14
CA SER A 103 10.21 -2.62 -6.27
C SER A 103 9.50 -1.29 -6.39
N HIS A 104 8.83 -1.05 -7.51
CA HIS A 104 7.87 0.05 -7.63
C HIS A 104 6.66 -0.21 -6.74
N LEU A 105 6.19 0.80 -6.01
CA LEU A 105 4.97 0.78 -5.20
C LEU A 105 3.74 0.92 -6.10
N PHE A 106 3.73 1.96 -6.92
CA PHE A 106 2.82 2.07 -8.05
C PHE A 106 3.48 1.41 -9.26
N ARG A 107 2.97 0.24 -9.63
CA ARG A 107 3.60 -0.62 -10.63
C ARG A 107 3.69 0.07 -12.00
N ARG A 108 4.82 -0.14 -12.66
CA ARG A 108 5.12 0.36 -14.00
C ARG A 108 4.11 -0.03 -15.07
N SER A 109 3.44 -1.17 -14.93
CA SER A 109 2.34 -1.52 -15.82
C SER A 109 1.12 -0.61 -15.75
N ASN A 110 1.00 0.18 -14.70
CA ASN A 110 -0.03 1.19 -14.52
C ASN A 110 0.50 2.60 -14.79
N GLU A 111 1.68 2.74 -15.41
CA GLU A 111 2.34 4.04 -15.66
C GLU A 111 1.43 5.06 -16.35
N TYR A 112 0.57 4.62 -17.28
CA TYR A 112 -0.43 5.45 -17.95
C TYR A 112 -1.43 6.13 -17.00
N LEU A 113 -1.61 5.58 -15.79
CA LEU A 113 -2.47 6.13 -14.73
C LEU A 113 -1.68 6.90 -13.66
N SER A 114 -0.34 6.86 -13.71
CA SER A 114 0.51 7.32 -12.61
C SER A 114 0.35 8.82 -12.30
N LEU A 115 0.31 9.66 -13.34
CA LEU A 115 0.09 11.09 -13.18
C LEU A 115 -1.33 11.40 -12.69
N ALA A 116 -2.33 10.77 -13.30
CA ALA A 116 -3.72 11.10 -13.01
C ALA A 116 -4.17 10.56 -11.65
N MET A 117 -3.83 9.32 -11.30
CA MET A 117 -4.25 8.69 -10.04
C MET A 117 -3.36 9.00 -8.86
N MET A 118 -2.06 9.17 -9.10
CA MET A 118 -1.07 9.24 -8.04
C MET A 118 -0.21 10.49 -8.10
N GLN A 119 -0.45 11.44 -9.03
CA GLN A 119 0.42 12.61 -9.21
C GLN A 119 1.91 12.23 -9.27
N ILE A 120 2.21 11.13 -9.96
CA ILE A 120 3.58 10.69 -10.24
C ILE A 120 3.89 11.09 -11.68
N SER A 121 4.78 12.05 -11.86
CA SER A 121 5.21 12.48 -13.20
C SER A 121 6.27 11.56 -13.79
N ASP A 122 7.08 10.93 -12.94
CA ASP A 122 8.10 9.95 -13.32
C ASP A 122 7.88 8.66 -12.53
N ILE A 123 7.58 7.57 -13.23
CA ILE A 123 7.34 6.27 -12.60
C ILE A 123 8.59 5.75 -11.86
N ASP A 124 9.79 6.19 -12.27
CA ASP A 124 11.08 5.86 -11.67
C ASP A 124 11.56 6.91 -10.65
N ASP A 125 10.66 7.75 -10.14
CA ASP A 125 10.90 8.55 -8.94
C ASP A 125 11.25 7.62 -7.76
N GLU A 126 12.31 7.94 -7.02
CA GLU A 126 12.82 7.10 -5.93
C GLU A 126 11.79 6.95 -4.80
N LYS A 127 10.89 7.93 -4.61
CA LYS A 127 9.77 7.83 -3.67
C LYS A 127 8.75 6.79 -4.08
N ASN A 128 8.69 6.39 -5.35
CA ASN A 128 7.86 5.28 -5.81
C ASN A 128 8.56 3.92 -5.62
N GLY A 129 9.74 3.85 -5.00
CA GLY A 129 10.54 2.62 -4.88
C GLY A 129 10.75 2.13 -3.45
N LEU A 130 10.90 0.81 -3.31
CA LEU A 130 11.47 0.13 -2.14
C LEU A 130 12.54 -0.89 -2.56
N LEU A 131 13.58 -1.07 -1.76
CA LEU A 131 14.57 -2.14 -1.94
C LEU A 131 14.15 -3.38 -1.15
N LEU A 132 13.66 -4.40 -1.86
CA LEU A 132 13.10 -5.61 -1.25
C LEU A 132 13.82 -6.87 -1.72
N PHE A 133 13.99 -7.83 -0.81
CA PHE A 133 14.40 -9.18 -1.17
C PHE A 133 13.38 -9.80 -2.13
N LYS A 134 13.84 -10.55 -3.15
CA LYS A 134 12.99 -10.97 -4.29
C LYS A 134 11.66 -11.65 -3.90
N PRO A 135 11.61 -12.60 -2.92
CA PRO A 135 10.33 -13.14 -2.45
C PRO A 135 9.39 -12.11 -1.83
N LEU A 136 9.91 -11.13 -1.09
CA LEU A 136 9.10 -10.06 -0.49
C LEU A 136 8.53 -9.14 -1.58
N LYS A 137 9.34 -8.81 -2.59
CA LYS A 137 8.86 -8.08 -3.78
C LYS A 137 7.72 -8.85 -4.46
N TYR A 138 7.87 -10.17 -4.63
CA TYR A 138 6.82 -11.00 -5.21
C TYR A 138 5.53 -10.95 -4.37
N ALA A 139 5.64 -11.15 -3.06
CA ALA A 139 4.49 -11.12 -2.16
C ALA A 139 3.78 -9.75 -2.16
N LEU A 140 4.54 -8.65 -2.26
CA LEU A 140 4.01 -7.29 -2.37
C LEU A 140 3.23 -7.09 -3.69
N ASP A 141 3.81 -7.48 -4.82
CA ASP A 141 3.20 -7.39 -6.16
C ASP A 141 1.89 -8.19 -6.26
N HIS A 142 1.80 -9.29 -5.52
CA HIS A 142 0.64 -10.17 -5.50
C HIS A 142 -0.32 -9.87 -4.36
N PHE A 143 -0.11 -8.75 -3.66
CA PHE A 143 -0.94 -8.25 -2.57
C PHE A 143 -1.13 -9.26 -1.43
N GLN A 144 -0.14 -10.12 -1.23
CA GLN A 144 -0.10 -11.07 -0.12
C GLN A 144 0.39 -10.38 1.16
N ILE A 145 1.23 -9.37 0.99
CA ILE A 145 1.69 -8.46 2.04
C ILE A 145 1.49 -7.01 1.59
N SER A 146 1.49 -6.11 2.56
CA SER A 146 1.54 -4.68 2.36
C SER A 146 2.15 -4.01 3.59
N PHE A 147 2.17 -2.67 3.64
CA PHE A 147 2.62 -1.89 4.78
C PHE A 147 1.52 -0.95 5.26
N ILE A 148 1.23 -1.00 6.55
CA ILE A 148 0.26 -0.13 7.21
C ILE A 148 1.01 0.79 8.16
N ARG A 149 0.56 2.04 8.27
CA ARG A 149 1.14 2.99 9.20
C ARG A 149 0.49 2.81 10.57
N ASP A 150 1.31 2.58 11.60
CA ASP A 150 0.84 2.55 12.98
C ASP A 150 0.72 3.97 13.58
N ASP A 151 0.19 4.05 14.80
CA ASP A 151 -0.03 5.30 15.53
C ASP A 151 1.28 6.05 15.84
N SER A 152 2.42 5.36 15.85
CA SER A 152 3.75 5.96 15.99
C SER A 152 4.30 6.53 14.67
N GLY A 153 3.53 6.39 13.59
CA GLY A 153 3.89 6.84 12.26
C GLY A 153 4.83 5.89 11.50
N VAL A 154 5.06 4.68 12.02
CA VAL A 154 5.95 3.66 11.45
C VAL A 154 5.18 2.77 10.49
N PHE A 155 5.74 2.53 9.30
CA PHE A 155 5.18 1.55 8.37
C PHE A 155 5.57 0.14 8.80
N ARG A 156 4.57 -0.67 9.15
CA ARG A 156 4.74 -2.07 9.53
C ARG A 156 4.16 -2.99 8.47
N LEU A 157 4.83 -4.11 8.22
CA LEU A 157 4.28 -5.14 7.36
C LEU A 157 2.92 -5.60 7.90
N LYS A 158 1.96 -5.76 7.01
CA LYS A 158 0.75 -6.52 7.24
C LYS A 158 0.68 -7.72 6.30
N LEU A 159 0.50 -8.91 6.87
CA LEU A 159 0.16 -10.11 6.13
C LEU A 159 -1.34 -10.12 5.79
N PHE A 160 -1.65 -10.01 4.50
CA PHE A 160 -3.02 -10.04 3.95
C PHE A 160 -3.42 -11.42 3.40
N ASP A 161 -2.44 -12.29 3.16
CA ASP A 161 -2.65 -13.69 2.78
C ASP A 161 -2.14 -14.63 3.89
N PRO A 162 -3.00 -15.05 4.83
CA PRO A 162 -2.57 -15.91 5.93
C PRO A 162 -2.12 -17.29 5.46
N SER A 163 -2.42 -17.71 4.22
CA SER A 163 -2.02 -19.03 3.72
C SER A 163 -0.50 -19.17 3.55
N ILE A 164 0.25 -18.06 3.47
CA ILE A 164 1.71 -18.08 3.39
C ILE A 164 2.39 -17.85 4.73
N LYS A 165 1.63 -17.72 5.84
CA LYS A 165 2.16 -17.38 7.16
C LYS A 165 3.33 -18.28 7.58
N ASP A 166 3.16 -19.59 7.47
CA ASP A 166 4.18 -20.56 7.87
C ASP A 166 5.18 -20.90 6.75
N THR A 167 5.06 -20.24 5.59
CA THR A 167 6.00 -20.41 4.48
C THR A 167 7.28 -19.65 4.78
N ARG A 168 8.43 -20.35 4.72
CA ARG A 168 9.74 -19.69 4.76
C ARG A 168 9.85 -18.76 3.55
N ILE A 169 10.38 -17.56 3.75
CA ILE A 169 10.45 -16.55 2.70
C ILE A 169 11.23 -17.08 1.48
N ILE A 170 12.24 -17.92 1.71
CA ILE A 170 13.08 -18.50 0.67
C ILE A 170 12.39 -19.61 -0.15
N ASP A 171 11.30 -20.19 0.36
CA ASP A 171 10.56 -21.29 -0.27
C ASP A 171 9.28 -20.80 -0.97
N LEU A 172 9.09 -19.48 -1.09
CA LEU A 172 7.89 -18.94 -1.71
C LEU A 172 7.77 -19.45 -3.15
N LYS A 173 6.61 -20.05 -3.45
CA LYS A 173 6.24 -20.49 -4.79
C LYS A 173 5.38 -19.44 -5.49
N ASP A 174 5.55 -19.33 -6.81
CA ASP A 174 4.67 -18.55 -7.66
C ASP A 174 3.31 -19.26 -7.86
N ARG A 175 2.36 -18.58 -8.52
CA ARG A 175 1.03 -19.14 -8.82
C ARG A 175 1.05 -20.40 -9.70
N LYS A 176 2.18 -20.71 -10.35
CA LYS A 176 2.37 -21.91 -11.18
C LYS A 176 3.11 -23.03 -10.41
N GLY A 177 3.45 -22.80 -9.14
CA GLY A 177 4.19 -23.74 -8.30
C GLY A 177 5.71 -23.72 -8.48
N ASN A 178 6.26 -22.74 -9.23
CA ASN A 178 7.70 -22.59 -9.38
C ASN A 178 8.30 -21.80 -8.21
N ASP A 179 9.55 -22.07 -7.85
CA ASP A 179 10.24 -21.26 -6.85
C ASP A 179 10.43 -19.81 -7.32
N VAL A 180 10.06 -18.85 -6.46
CA VAL A 180 10.30 -17.43 -6.73
C VAL A 180 11.80 -17.13 -6.74
N LEU A 181 12.57 -17.78 -5.86
CA LEU A 181 14.03 -17.84 -5.94
C LEU A 181 14.44 -19.04 -6.78
N THR A 182 15.17 -18.81 -7.87
CA THR A 182 15.69 -19.92 -8.68
C THR A 182 16.74 -20.72 -7.90
N THR A 183 16.99 -21.96 -8.29
CA THR A 183 18.05 -22.81 -7.71
C THR A 183 19.41 -22.09 -7.67
N GLU A 184 19.76 -21.37 -8.73
CA GLU A 184 20.98 -20.55 -8.78
C GLU A 184 20.98 -19.44 -7.72
N GLN A 185 19.87 -18.69 -7.61
CA GLN A 185 19.74 -17.61 -6.63
C GLN A 185 19.78 -18.13 -5.19
N THR A 186 19.16 -19.28 -4.95
CA THR A 186 19.22 -20.00 -3.67
C THR A 186 20.65 -20.43 -3.35
N GLY A 187 21.39 -20.93 -4.36
CA GLY A 187 22.82 -21.22 -4.22
C GLY A 187 23.64 -19.96 -3.88
N VAL A 188 23.37 -18.82 -4.53
CA VAL A 188 24.00 -17.53 -4.20
C VAL A 188 23.70 -17.12 -2.77
N LEU A 189 22.47 -17.28 -2.29
CA LEU A 189 22.06 -16.98 -0.92
C LEU A 189 22.84 -17.83 0.09
N PHE A 190 22.82 -19.16 -0.05
CA PHE A 190 23.50 -20.05 0.89
C PHE A 190 25.02 -19.87 0.88
N ASN A 191 25.63 -19.69 -0.29
CA ASN A 191 27.05 -19.36 -0.38
C ASN A 191 27.40 -18.05 0.32
N SER A 192 26.47 -17.09 0.28
CA SER A 192 26.62 -15.79 0.93
C SER A 192 26.51 -15.90 2.46
N VAL A 193 25.55 -16.70 2.95
CA VAL A 193 25.39 -17.03 4.38
C VAL A 193 26.67 -17.69 4.90
N SER A 194 27.13 -18.78 4.26
CA SER A 194 28.27 -19.58 4.72
C SER A 194 29.61 -18.83 4.73
N ARG A 195 29.77 -17.82 3.86
CA ARG A 195 31.02 -17.05 3.74
C ARG A 195 31.03 -15.78 4.58
N ALA A 196 29.92 -15.44 5.23
CA ALA A 196 29.83 -14.23 6.01
C ALA A 196 30.56 -14.39 7.36
N LYS A 197 31.74 -13.79 7.46
CA LYS A 197 32.60 -13.95 8.65
C LYS A 197 32.11 -13.29 9.94
N GLU A 198 31.08 -12.42 9.94
CA GLU A 198 30.66 -11.74 11.20
C GLU A 198 29.38 -10.87 11.13
N ARG A 199 28.74 -10.65 9.96
CA ARG A 199 27.69 -9.61 9.81
C ARG A 199 26.48 -9.98 8.95
N TYR A 200 26.33 -11.25 8.58
CA TYR A 200 25.14 -11.69 7.83
C TYR A 200 24.22 -12.40 8.81
N THR A 201 23.13 -11.73 9.18
CA THR A 201 22.20 -12.15 10.25
C THR A 201 20.86 -12.65 9.71
N PHE A 202 20.73 -12.85 8.40
CA PHE A 202 19.48 -13.38 7.85
C PHE A 202 19.32 -14.85 8.25
N ASP A 203 18.29 -15.12 9.04
CA ASP A 203 17.86 -16.47 9.37
C ASP A 203 17.05 -17.07 8.21
N VAL A 204 17.56 -18.14 7.62
CA VAL A 204 16.91 -18.85 6.52
C VAL A 204 15.61 -19.55 6.94
N ALA A 205 15.37 -19.71 8.24
CA ALA A 205 14.11 -20.20 8.78
C ALA A 205 13.01 -19.13 8.86
N THR A 206 13.32 -17.85 8.63
CA THR A 206 12.34 -16.74 8.69
C THR A 206 11.14 -17.01 7.78
N THR A 207 9.95 -16.98 8.35
CA THR A 207 8.67 -17.11 7.64
C THR A 207 7.98 -15.76 7.44
N PHE A 208 6.96 -15.71 6.59
CA PHE A 208 6.13 -14.51 6.46
C PHE A 208 5.41 -14.14 7.75
N GLY A 209 5.03 -15.13 8.56
CA GLY A 209 4.42 -14.92 9.87
C GLY A 209 5.37 -14.26 10.86
N ASN A 210 6.68 -14.53 10.78
CA ASN A 210 7.68 -13.81 11.59
C ASN A 210 7.80 -12.34 11.21
N LEU A 211 7.45 -11.97 9.98
CA LEU A 211 7.54 -10.59 9.50
C LEU A 211 6.28 -9.77 9.72
N ASP A 212 5.14 -10.38 10.08
CA ASP A 212 3.90 -9.62 10.31
C ASP A 212 4.08 -8.67 11.50
N GLY A 213 3.88 -7.38 11.25
CA GLY A 213 4.15 -6.31 12.22
C GLY A 213 5.59 -5.76 12.22
N GLU A 214 6.53 -6.35 11.49
CA GLU A 214 7.91 -5.84 11.40
C GLU A 214 7.98 -4.50 10.66
N PRO A 215 8.82 -3.56 11.11
CA PRO A 215 8.88 -2.23 10.54
C PRO A 215 9.66 -2.23 9.21
N LEU A 216 9.25 -1.37 8.28
CA LEU A 216 10.12 -0.91 7.21
C LEU A 216 11.22 -0.03 7.80
N VAL A 217 12.47 -0.38 7.51
CA VAL A 217 13.64 0.34 7.98
C VAL A 217 14.08 1.37 6.95
N PHE A 218 14.28 2.59 7.44
CA PHE A 218 14.85 3.71 6.70
C PHE A 218 16.08 4.22 7.44
N THR A 219 17.20 4.35 6.74
CA THR A 219 18.46 4.87 7.33
C THR A 219 18.53 6.39 7.39
N GLY A 220 17.68 7.09 6.62
CA GLY A 220 17.61 8.54 6.56
C GLY A 220 16.21 9.10 6.83
N LEU A 221 16.01 10.38 6.49
CA LEU A 221 14.72 11.07 6.59
C LEU A 221 13.83 10.83 5.37
N GLU A 222 14.41 10.28 4.32
CA GLU A 222 13.78 9.99 3.05
C GLU A 222 12.70 8.93 3.20
N ARG A 223 11.57 9.16 2.55
CA ARG A 223 10.40 8.29 2.62
C ARG A 223 9.80 8.05 1.24
N PRO A 224 9.17 6.89 1.02
CA PRO A 224 8.37 6.64 -0.16
C PRO A 224 7.12 7.50 -0.17
N TYR A 225 6.43 7.54 -1.30
CA TYR A 225 5.11 8.14 -1.43
C TYR A 225 4.09 7.42 -0.55
N TYR A 226 3.57 8.12 0.47
CA TYR A 226 2.60 7.56 1.41
C TYR A 226 1.32 7.13 0.70
N ARG A 227 0.91 7.90 -0.30
CA ARG A 227 -0.20 7.58 -1.19
C ARG A 227 -0.06 6.24 -1.90
N CYS A 228 1.15 5.88 -2.35
CA CYS A 228 1.40 4.61 -3.02
C CYS A 228 1.33 3.43 -2.05
N LEU A 229 1.91 3.59 -0.85
CA LEU A 229 1.79 2.60 0.22
C LEU A 229 0.32 2.42 0.64
N ASN A 230 -0.43 3.52 0.78
CA ASN A 230 -1.84 3.46 1.17
C ASN A 230 -2.68 2.74 0.13
N LEU A 231 -2.51 3.10 -1.16
CA LEU A 231 -3.19 2.43 -2.25
C LEU A 231 -2.86 0.93 -2.27
N GLN A 232 -1.59 0.55 -2.14
CA GLN A 232 -1.18 -0.86 -2.16
C GLN A 232 -1.81 -1.63 -0.98
N ALA A 233 -1.89 -1.03 0.21
CA ALA A 233 -2.55 -1.59 1.39
C ALA A 233 -4.07 -1.72 1.22
N ARG A 234 -4.71 -0.71 0.63
CA ARG A 234 -6.15 -0.72 0.36
C ARG A 234 -6.47 -1.85 -0.61
N VAL A 235 -5.74 -1.95 -1.72
CA VAL A 235 -5.94 -3.02 -2.70
C VAL A 235 -5.68 -4.41 -2.09
N ALA A 236 -4.63 -4.57 -1.27
CA ALA A 236 -4.36 -5.83 -0.58
C ALA A 236 -5.48 -6.23 0.37
N ARG A 237 -5.99 -5.29 1.18
CA ARG A 237 -7.16 -5.50 2.03
C ARG A 237 -8.37 -5.95 1.23
N MET A 238 -8.67 -5.28 0.12
CA MET A 238 -9.83 -5.61 -0.71
C MET A 238 -9.75 -7.00 -1.32
N ILE A 239 -8.57 -7.39 -1.82
CA ILE A 239 -8.33 -8.74 -2.34
C ILE A 239 -8.46 -9.78 -1.22
N ALA A 240 -7.95 -9.48 -0.02
CA ALA A 240 -8.04 -10.36 1.13
C ALA A 240 -9.49 -10.56 1.59
N LEU A 241 -10.28 -9.47 1.67
CA LEU A 241 -11.71 -9.52 2.00
C LEU A 241 -12.49 -10.34 0.96
N LYS A 242 -12.28 -10.09 -0.33
CA LYS A 242 -12.94 -10.84 -1.41
C LYS A 242 -12.65 -12.35 -1.34
N LYS A 243 -11.51 -12.73 -0.78
CA LYS A 243 -11.10 -14.13 -0.60
C LYS A 243 -11.39 -14.67 0.81
N ASN A 244 -12.08 -13.92 1.67
CA ASN A 244 -12.35 -14.26 3.07
C ASN A 244 -11.07 -14.62 3.87
N ARG A 245 -9.98 -13.90 3.61
CA ARG A 245 -8.65 -14.14 4.21
C ARG A 245 -8.41 -13.34 5.49
N ILE A 246 -9.18 -12.28 5.68
CA ILE A 246 -9.13 -11.41 6.85
C ILE A 246 -10.55 -11.14 7.33
N ASP A 247 -10.67 -10.69 8.58
CA ASP A 247 -11.95 -10.31 9.15
C ASP A 247 -12.59 -9.14 8.39
N ALA A 248 -13.91 -9.18 8.18
CA ALA A 248 -14.64 -8.14 7.46
C ALA A 248 -14.59 -6.77 8.16
N SER A 249 -14.44 -6.77 9.49
CA SER A 249 -14.30 -5.57 10.31
C SER A 249 -12.88 -5.00 10.31
N TYR A 250 -11.88 -5.76 9.84
CA TYR A 250 -10.50 -5.27 9.82
C TYR A 250 -10.38 -4.05 8.91
N ASP A 251 -9.86 -2.95 9.43
CA ASP A 251 -9.53 -1.75 8.66
C ASP A 251 -8.30 -1.05 9.26
N PHE A 252 -7.78 -0.07 8.55
CA PHE A 252 -6.68 0.78 8.99
C PHE A 252 -6.87 2.22 8.53
N GLU A 253 -6.24 3.15 9.23
CA GLU A 253 -6.38 4.58 8.96
C GLU A 253 -5.92 4.96 7.55
N ASP A 254 -6.57 5.97 6.97
CA ASP A 254 -6.08 6.57 5.74
C ASP A 254 -4.86 7.44 6.02
N PHE A 255 -3.68 6.92 5.69
CA PHE A 255 -2.40 7.62 5.79
C PHE A 255 -1.97 8.29 4.49
N TRP A 256 -2.86 8.43 3.50
CA TRP A 256 -2.66 9.35 2.38
C TRP A 256 -3.02 10.78 2.82
N THR A 257 -2.20 11.35 3.69
CA THR A 257 -2.44 12.65 4.34
C THR A 257 -2.04 13.86 3.49
N GLU A 258 -1.32 13.65 2.39
CA GLU A 258 -0.81 14.72 1.52
C GLU A 258 -1.87 15.34 0.60
N VAL A 259 -3.05 14.72 0.48
CA VAL A 259 -4.07 15.09 -0.52
C VAL A 259 -5.44 15.02 0.15
N SER A 260 -6.29 16.03 -0.05
CA SER A 260 -7.64 16.04 0.51
C SER A 260 -8.52 14.95 -0.15
N LEU A 261 -9.64 14.59 0.47
CA LEU A 261 -10.57 13.63 -0.13
C LEU A 261 -11.10 14.14 -1.49
N ASP A 262 -11.38 15.44 -1.59
CA ASP A 262 -11.88 16.06 -2.82
C ASP A 262 -10.84 15.99 -3.94
N ASP A 263 -9.58 16.28 -3.62
CA ASP A 263 -8.46 16.17 -4.57
C ASP A 263 -8.23 14.71 -5.02
N LYS A 264 -8.35 13.72 -4.11
CA LYS A 264 -8.26 12.29 -4.46
C LYS A 264 -9.35 11.89 -5.44
N MET A 265 -10.58 12.37 -5.25
CA MET A 265 -11.70 12.11 -6.14
C MET A 265 -11.48 12.79 -7.51
N GLU A 266 -11.03 14.03 -7.54
CA GLU A 266 -10.75 14.75 -8.79
C GLU A 266 -9.65 14.07 -9.62
N MET A 267 -8.53 13.72 -8.98
CA MET A 267 -7.43 12.95 -9.57
C MET A 267 -7.94 11.69 -10.26
N PHE A 268 -8.81 10.95 -9.57
CA PHE A 268 -9.36 9.72 -10.08
C PHE A 268 -10.31 9.94 -11.27
N HIS A 269 -11.22 10.92 -11.19
CA HIS A 269 -12.10 11.28 -12.32
C HIS A 269 -11.30 11.66 -13.57
N ARG A 270 -10.23 12.45 -13.39
CA ARG A 270 -9.32 12.81 -14.49
C ARG A 270 -8.65 11.58 -15.09
N SER A 271 -8.31 10.59 -14.27
CA SER A 271 -7.69 9.35 -14.73
C SER A 271 -8.60 8.51 -15.61
N ILE A 272 -9.90 8.43 -15.30
CA ILE A 272 -10.87 7.70 -16.13
C ILE A 272 -10.97 8.37 -17.50
N MET A 273 -11.17 9.69 -17.51
CA MET A 273 -11.33 10.47 -18.74
C MET A 273 -10.11 10.36 -19.66
N ASN A 274 -8.91 10.31 -19.08
CA ASN A 274 -7.67 10.19 -19.85
C ASN A 274 -7.41 8.76 -20.35
N ALA A 275 -7.83 7.73 -19.60
CA ALA A 275 -7.69 6.33 -20.02
C ALA A 275 -8.57 6.00 -21.24
N ASP A 276 -9.76 6.62 -21.34
CA ASP A 276 -10.64 6.45 -22.49
C ASP A 276 -10.11 7.14 -23.77
N GLN A 277 -9.36 8.24 -23.63
CA GLN A 277 -8.74 8.94 -24.77
C GLN A 277 -7.51 8.22 -25.35
N ALA A 278 -6.81 7.39 -24.55
CA ALA A 278 -5.66 6.62 -25.00
C ALA A 278 -6.03 5.30 -25.73
N MET A 279 -7.32 4.96 -25.80
CA MET A 279 -7.84 3.78 -26.50
C MET A 279 -8.37 4.09 -27.92
N PHE A 280 -8.17 5.30 -28.44
CA PHE A 280 -8.51 5.70 -29.81
C PHE A 280 -7.31 6.22 -30.58
#